data_AF-A0A3M2R3E4-F1
#
_entry.id   AF-A0A3M2R3E4-F1
#
_cell.length_a   1.000
_cell.length_b   1.000
_cell.length_c   1.000
_cell.angle_alpha   90.00
_cell.angle_beta   90.00
_cell.angle_gamma   90.00
#
_symmetry.space_group_name_H-M   'P 1'
#
loop_
_entity.id
_entity.type
_entity.pdbx_description
1 polymer ?
#
loop_
_entity_poly.entity_id
_entity_poly.type
_entity_poly.pdbx_seq_one_letter_code
_entity_poly.pdbx_strand_id
1 'polypeptide(L)'
;MPEEKPKVLLFDIGGVCVVSPFQAILDYELSLGIPPGWVNYSISSTAPNGYWHRLERGEVPMDDSFFNGFTQDLHDQARWDAFYKREQGKNPKLSKETPPVPDVDARWLFNEMMTVSSSPDPWMYPALKNLKESGQFILAALSNTVIFPPGHKLHVENFFDEPVRALFDVFVSSAHVGIRKPDPKMYQFALTQIREHAETFKWLPRGQGLGWDEGIDAGDVVFLDDIGENLKEARKQGFRTIKVNLGRAFEAVDELERVTGLKLAGDHPKIPVEPKYHQAKAKM
;
A
#
# COMPACT_ATOMS: atom_id res chain seq x y z
N MET A 1 10.07 27.83 -12.60
CA MET A 1 10.98 27.02 -13.43
C MET A 1 10.25 25.73 -13.80
N PRO A 2 10.50 25.09 -14.95
CA PRO A 2 9.97 23.76 -15.20
C PRO A 2 10.38 22.83 -14.04
N GLU A 3 9.47 21.96 -13.58
CA GLU A 3 9.80 20.95 -12.60
C GLU A 3 10.87 20.02 -13.19
N GLU A 4 11.99 19.83 -12.49
CA GLU A 4 13.08 18.98 -12.95
C GLU A 4 12.63 17.51 -12.97
N LYS A 5 12.97 16.80 -14.04
CA LYS A 5 12.58 15.40 -14.24
C LYS A 5 13.16 14.53 -13.11
N PRO A 6 12.37 13.63 -12.47
CA PRO A 6 12.91 12.77 -11.41
C PRO A 6 13.96 11.79 -11.92
N LYS A 7 14.92 11.44 -11.06
CA LYS A 7 15.83 10.29 -11.29
C LYS A 7 15.20 8.98 -10.82
N VAL A 8 14.27 9.06 -9.85
CA VAL A 8 13.70 7.89 -9.17
C VAL A 8 12.18 8.01 -9.07
N LEU A 9 11.51 6.90 -9.39
CA LEU A 9 10.08 6.73 -9.14
C LEU A 9 9.92 5.65 -8.07
N LEU A 10 9.43 6.04 -6.89
CA LEU A 10 9.23 5.17 -5.73
C LEU A 10 7.74 4.86 -5.59
N PHE A 11 7.37 3.58 -5.48
CA PHE A 11 5.97 3.16 -5.44
C PHE A 11 5.64 2.41 -4.16
N ASP A 12 4.51 2.72 -3.54
CA ASP A 12 3.81 1.71 -2.76
C ASP A 12 3.30 0.59 -3.67
N ILE A 13 3.00 -0.57 -3.09
CA ILE A 13 2.48 -1.72 -3.83
C ILE A 13 0.96 -1.82 -3.65
N GLY A 14 0.49 -2.03 -2.41
CA GLY A 14 -0.94 -2.17 -2.11
C GLY A 14 -1.70 -0.90 -2.45
N GLY A 15 -2.80 -1.00 -3.21
CA GLY A 15 -3.61 0.16 -3.60
C GLY A 15 -2.98 1.07 -4.67
N VAL A 16 -1.75 0.76 -5.11
CA VAL A 16 -1.02 1.51 -6.14
C VAL A 16 -0.69 0.61 -7.33
N CYS A 17 0.20 -0.37 -7.17
CA CYS A 17 0.58 -1.32 -8.22
C CYS A 17 -0.34 -2.55 -8.29
N VAL A 18 -0.99 -2.87 -7.17
CA VAL A 18 -2.02 -3.92 -7.05
C VAL A 18 -3.29 -3.32 -6.49
N VAL A 19 -4.42 -3.97 -6.76
CA VAL A 19 -5.74 -3.50 -6.33
C VAL A 19 -5.81 -3.43 -4.79
N SER A 20 -6.38 -2.34 -4.27
CA SER A 20 -6.62 -2.18 -2.83
C SER A 20 -7.68 -3.16 -2.33
N PRO A 21 -7.54 -3.72 -1.12
CA PRO A 21 -8.54 -4.63 -0.56
C PRO A 21 -9.80 -3.91 -0.02
N PHE A 22 -9.90 -2.58 -0.19
CA PHE A 22 -10.96 -1.76 0.39
C PHE A 22 -12.38 -2.28 0.12
N GLN A 23 -12.68 -2.70 -1.12
CA GLN A 23 -14.01 -3.21 -1.44
C GLN A 23 -14.31 -4.53 -0.70
N ALA A 24 -13.32 -5.42 -0.55
CA ALA A 24 -13.51 -6.67 0.19
C ALA A 24 -13.76 -6.43 1.69
N ILE A 25 -13.05 -5.46 2.28
CA ILE A 25 -13.30 -5.01 3.65
C ILE A 25 -14.73 -4.46 3.76
N LEU A 26 -15.10 -3.54 2.86
CA LEU A 26 -16.42 -2.93 2.85
C LEU A 26 -17.54 -3.97 2.71
N ASP A 27 -17.42 -4.88 1.76
CA ASP A 27 -18.42 -5.94 1.54
C ASP A 27 -18.57 -6.82 2.78
N TYR A 28 -17.47 -7.13 3.46
CA TYR A 28 -17.51 -7.94 4.67
C TYR A 28 -18.17 -7.19 5.84
N GLU A 29 -17.78 -5.93 6.07
CA GLU A 29 -18.38 -5.08 7.09
C GLU A 29 -19.90 -4.98 6.88
N LEU A 30 -20.33 -4.68 5.65
CA LEU A 30 -21.75 -4.58 5.31
C LEU A 30 -22.49 -5.92 5.52
N SER A 31 -21.84 -7.05 5.22
CA SER A 31 -22.44 -8.38 5.41
C SER A 31 -22.72 -8.70 6.88
N LEU A 32 -21.96 -8.10 7.80
CA LEU A 32 -22.11 -8.24 9.25
C LEU A 32 -22.95 -7.11 9.88
N GLY A 33 -23.50 -6.20 9.05
CA GLY A 33 -24.23 -5.03 9.54
C GLY A 33 -23.36 -3.98 10.25
N ILE A 34 -22.05 -4.02 10.02
CA ILE A 34 -21.07 -3.11 10.59
C ILE A 34 -21.09 -1.80 9.79
N PRO A 35 -21.15 -0.62 10.45
CA PRO A 35 -20.94 0.65 9.75
C PRO A 35 -19.56 0.66 9.07
N PRO A 36 -19.45 1.08 7.80
CA PRO A 36 -18.19 1.05 7.06
C PRO A 36 -17.00 1.71 7.78
N GLY A 37 -15.85 1.05 7.75
CA GLY A 37 -14.57 1.55 8.24
C GLY A 37 -14.14 1.04 9.62
N TRP A 38 -14.84 0.06 10.20
CA TRP A 38 -14.47 -0.55 11.47
C TRP A 38 -13.09 -1.21 11.42
N VAL A 39 -12.82 -2.02 10.40
CA VAL A 39 -11.56 -2.77 10.26
C VAL A 39 -10.38 -1.79 10.19
N ASN A 40 -10.47 -0.80 9.31
CA ASN A 40 -9.44 0.23 9.17
C ASN A 40 -9.28 1.05 10.45
N TYR A 41 -10.39 1.42 11.10
CA TYR A 41 -10.34 2.14 12.37
C TYR A 41 -9.63 1.34 13.46
N SER A 42 -9.93 0.05 13.57
CA SER A 42 -9.34 -0.83 14.57
C SER A 42 -7.84 -1.02 14.33
N ILE A 43 -7.45 -1.31 13.07
CA ILE A 43 -6.03 -1.36 12.68
C ILE A 43 -5.36 -0.04 13.06
N SER A 44 -5.81 1.12 12.58
CA SER A 44 -5.16 2.40 12.91
C SER A 44 -5.10 2.71 14.41
N SER A 45 -6.13 2.35 15.18
CA SER A 45 -6.22 2.65 16.62
C SER A 45 -5.30 1.78 17.49
N THR A 46 -4.79 0.67 16.96
CA THR A 46 -3.82 -0.20 17.66
C THR A 46 -2.38 0.15 17.31
N ALA A 47 -2.15 1.15 16.44
CA ALA A 47 -0.82 1.61 16.11
C ALA A 47 -0.07 2.12 17.37
N PRO A 48 1.26 1.91 17.46
CA PRO A 48 2.10 1.19 16.51
C PRO A 48 2.22 -0.31 16.81
N ASN A 49 1.54 -0.83 17.84
CA ASN A 49 1.86 -2.14 18.44
C ASN A 49 0.78 -3.22 18.23
N GLY A 50 -0.30 -2.93 17.51
CA GLY A 50 -1.30 -3.94 17.13
C GLY A 50 -0.69 -5.07 16.33
N TYR A 51 -1.33 -6.24 16.34
CA TYR A 51 -0.80 -7.45 15.69
C TYR A 51 -0.58 -7.26 14.20
N TRP A 52 -1.43 -6.49 13.51
CA TRP A 52 -1.22 -6.10 12.11
C TRP A 52 0.14 -5.40 11.90
N HIS A 53 0.46 -4.44 12.75
CA HIS A 53 1.69 -3.66 12.65
C HIS A 53 2.94 -4.50 12.95
N ARG A 54 2.83 -5.38 13.95
CA ARG A 54 3.90 -6.31 14.31
C ARG A 54 4.18 -7.30 13.18
N LEU A 55 3.12 -7.80 12.54
CA LEU A 55 3.24 -8.65 11.34
C LEU A 55 3.88 -7.89 10.18
N GLU A 56 3.45 -6.66 9.92
CA GLU A 56 4.05 -5.81 8.87
C GLU A 56 5.53 -5.50 9.13
N ARG A 57 6.00 -5.55 10.37
CA ARG A 57 7.42 -5.39 10.71
C ARG A 57 8.17 -6.72 10.84
N GLY A 58 7.53 -7.85 10.55
CA GLY A 58 8.15 -9.17 10.69
C GLY A 58 8.49 -9.54 12.14
N GLU A 59 7.91 -8.85 13.13
CA GLU A 59 8.14 -9.11 14.57
C GLU A 59 7.42 -10.37 15.07
N VAL A 60 6.39 -10.79 14.34
CA VAL A 60 5.63 -12.01 14.61
C VAL A 60 5.43 -12.80 13.30
N PRO A 61 5.49 -14.14 13.34
CA PRO A 61 5.15 -14.97 12.18
C PRO A 61 3.64 -14.93 11.91
N MET A 62 3.24 -15.23 10.67
CA MET A 62 1.84 -15.43 10.29
C MET A 62 1.38 -16.84 10.70
N ASP A 63 1.01 -16.99 11.96
CA ASP A 63 0.53 -18.24 12.55
C ASP A 63 -0.73 -18.03 13.40
N ASP A 64 -1.16 -19.07 14.11
CA ASP A 64 -2.34 -19.01 14.98
C ASP A 64 -2.22 -17.95 16.08
N SER A 65 -1.00 -17.65 16.56
CA SER A 65 -0.77 -16.59 17.53
C SER A 65 -1.07 -15.22 16.95
N PHE A 66 -0.59 -14.95 15.71
CA PHE A 66 -0.94 -13.72 15.00
C PHE A 66 -2.45 -13.59 14.81
N PHE A 67 -3.12 -14.63 14.32
CA PHE A 67 -4.56 -14.56 14.07
C PHE A 67 -5.37 -14.39 15.36
N ASN A 68 -5.01 -15.06 16.44
CA ASN A 68 -5.66 -14.86 17.74
C ASN A 68 -5.49 -13.42 18.25
N GLY A 69 -4.29 -12.85 18.10
CA GLY A 69 -4.02 -11.47 18.45
C GLY A 69 -4.75 -10.45 17.59
N PHE A 70 -4.79 -10.66 16.27
CA PHE A 70 -5.53 -9.80 15.35
C PHE A 70 -7.05 -9.88 15.59
N THR A 71 -7.56 -11.07 15.92
CA THR A 71 -8.93 -11.24 16.40
C THR A 71 -9.17 -10.40 17.66
N GLN A 72 -8.27 -10.41 18.65
CA GLN A 72 -8.42 -9.59 19.86
C GLN A 72 -8.44 -8.09 19.54
N ASP A 73 -7.58 -7.62 18.63
CA ASP A 73 -7.55 -6.22 18.19
C ASP A 73 -8.89 -5.79 17.57
N LEU A 74 -9.51 -6.68 16.76
CA LEU A 74 -10.81 -6.48 16.11
C LEU A 74 -12.02 -6.66 17.05
N HIS A 75 -11.83 -7.22 18.24
CA HIS A 75 -12.91 -7.50 19.20
C HIS A 75 -12.80 -6.71 20.52
N ASP A 76 -12.25 -5.51 20.47
CA ASP A 76 -12.17 -4.62 21.63
C ASP A 76 -13.45 -3.77 21.79
N GLN A 77 -14.16 -3.95 22.90
CA GLN A 77 -15.42 -3.26 23.18
C GLN A 77 -15.25 -1.74 23.29
N ALA A 78 -14.21 -1.25 23.97
CA ALA A 78 -14.03 0.19 24.16
C ALA A 78 -13.74 0.89 22.82
N ARG A 79 -12.98 0.23 21.95
CA ARG A 79 -12.67 0.71 20.59
C ARG A 79 -13.91 0.68 19.70
N TRP A 80 -14.75 -0.35 19.81
CA TRP A 80 -16.03 -0.43 19.12
C TRP A 80 -16.98 0.68 19.54
N ASP A 81 -17.13 0.93 20.84
CA ASP A 81 -17.96 2.00 21.36
C ASP A 81 -17.52 3.37 20.84
N ALA A 82 -16.20 3.62 20.83
CA ALA A 82 -15.62 4.85 20.29
C ALA A 82 -15.88 5.01 18.78
N PHE A 83 -15.69 3.94 18.00
CA PHE A 83 -15.99 3.93 16.57
C PHE A 83 -17.48 4.18 16.30
N TYR A 84 -18.35 3.42 16.95
CA TYR A 84 -19.79 3.48 16.71
C TYR A 84 -20.35 4.85 17.06
N LYS A 85 -19.92 5.43 18.18
CA LYS A 85 -20.29 6.80 18.57
C LYS A 85 -19.84 7.85 17.54
N ARG A 86 -18.64 7.68 16.97
CA ARG A 86 -18.14 8.55 15.90
C ARG A 86 -19.01 8.45 14.65
N GLU A 87 -19.39 7.23 14.25
CA GLU A 87 -20.24 7.02 13.07
C GLU A 87 -21.71 7.43 13.29
N GLN A 88 -22.24 7.28 14.51
CA GLN A 88 -23.57 7.82 14.89
C GLN A 88 -23.63 9.34 14.68
N GLY A 89 -22.54 10.05 15.00
CA GLY A 89 -22.45 11.50 14.77
C GLY A 89 -22.53 11.90 13.29
N LYS A 90 -22.27 10.98 12.36
CA LYS A 90 -22.32 11.19 10.91
C LYS A 90 -23.58 10.62 10.27
N ASN A 91 -24.13 9.55 10.85
CA ASN A 91 -25.26 8.82 10.29
C ASN A 91 -26.40 8.68 11.31
N PRO A 92 -27.45 9.51 11.23
CA PRO A 92 -28.56 9.49 12.16
C PRO A 92 -29.44 8.23 12.06
N LYS A 93 -29.21 7.36 11.07
CA LYS A 93 -29.93 6.08 10.93
C LYS A 93 -29.38 4.98 11.83
N LEU A 94 -28.19 5.16 12.40
CA LEU A 94 -27.62 4.18 13.34
C LEU A 94 -28.43 4.16 14.64
N SER A 95 -28.52 2.99 15.27
CA SER A 95 -29.19 2.81 16.56
C SER A 95 -28.63 3.78 17.60
N LYS A 96 -29.44 4.24 18.56
CA LYS A 96 -28.95 5.05 19.69
C LYS A 96 -28.08 4.23 20.65
N GLU A 97 -28.43 2.97 20.83
CA GLU A 97 -27.66 2.02 21.63
C GLU A 97 -26.59 1.37 20.75
N THR A 98 -25.35 1.33 21.24
CA THR A 98 -24.25 0.62 20.58
C THR A 98 -24.53 -0.88 20.62
N PRO A 99 -24.58 -1.58 19.48
CA PRO A 99 -24.73 -3.03 19.46
C PRO A 99 -23.47 -3.71 20.03
N PRO A 100 -23.52 -5.02 20.36
CA PRO A 100 -22.32 -5.78 20.70
C PRO A 100 -21.25 -5.66 19.61
N VAL A 101 -19.99 -5.84 20.01
CA VAL A 101 -18.87 -5.91 19.07
C VAL A 101 -19.17 -7.00 18.03
N PRO A 102 -19.03 -6.70 16.73
CA PRO A 102 -19.31 -7.69 15.69
C PRO A 102 -18.31 -8.84 15.75
N ASP A 103 -18.79 -10.05 15.45
CA ASP A 103 -17.95 -11.24 15.32
C ASP A 103 -17.27 -11.25 13.95
N VAL A 104 -16.02 -10.77 13.91
CA VAL A 104 -15.21 -10.63 12.69
C VAL A 104 -14.24 -11.80 12.60
N ASP A 105 -14.39 -12.65 11.58
CA ASP A 105 -13.40 -13.69 11.27
C ASP A 105 -12.12 -13.05 10.72
N ALA A 106 -11.19 -12.77 11.63
CA ALA A 106 -9.93 -12.10 11.32
C ALA A 106 -9.07 -12.88 10.32
N ARG A 107 -9.10 -14.21 10.38
CA ARG A 107 -8.30 -15.06 9.49
C ARG A 107 -8.87 -15.07 8.09
N TRP A 108 -10.18 -15.24 7.96
CA TRP A 108 -10.84 -15.18 6.66
C TRP A 108 -10.65 -13.78 6.05
N LEU A 109 -10.94 -12.72 6.81
CA LEU A 109 -10.78 -11.33 6.36
C LEU A 109 -9.35 -11.05 5.87
N PHE A 110 -8.34 -11.41 6.66
CA PHE A 110 -6.93 -11.25 6.28
C PHE A 110 -6.64 -11.94 4.94
N ASN A 111 -7.05 -13.20 4.80
CA ASN A 111 -6.79 -13.98 3.60
C ASN A 111 -7.45 -13.39 2.35
N GLU A 112 -8.66 -12.85 2.49
CA GLU A 112 -9.35 -12.18 1.38
C GLU A 112 -8.68 -10.86 1.03
N MET A 113 -8.32 -10.04 2.02
CA MET A 113 -7.59 -8.79 1.81
C MET A 113 -6.29 -9.05 1.04
N MET A 114 -5.51 -10.07 1.43
CA MET A 114 -4.27 -10.41 0.74
C MET A 114 -4.49 -10.98 -0.66
N THR A 115 -5.60 -11.70 -0.88
CA THR A 115 -5.93 -12.28 -2.21
C THR A 115 -6.35 -11.21 -3.19
N VAL A 116 -7.18 -10.24 -2.77
CA VAL A 116 -7.54 -9.12 -3.64
C VAL A 116 -6.30 -8.28 -3.97
N SER A 117 -5.44 -8.08 -2.96
CA SER A 117 -4.17 -7.36 -3.10
C SER A 117 -3.07 -8.12 -3.84
N SER A 118 -3.37 -9.22 -4.54
CA SER A 118 -2.44 -9.86 -5.48
C SER A 118 -2.73 -9.53 -6.94
N SER A 119 -3.90 -8.95 -7.23
CA SER A 119 -4.28 -8.60 -8.61
C SER A 119 -3.62 -7.29 -9.04
N PRO A 120 -2.91 -7.24 -10.19
CA PRO A 120 -2.33 -6.00 -10.69
C PRO A 120 -3.37 -4.90 -10.93
N ASP A 121 -3.03 -3.66 -10.62
CA ASP A 121 -3.87 -2.51 -10.96
C ASP A 121 -3.89 -2.30 -12.48
N PRO A 122 -5.07 -2.14 -13.12
CA PRO A 122 -5.19 -2.08 -14.58
C PRO A 122 -4.55 -0.83 -15.22
N TRP A 123 -4.21 0.19 -14.44
CA TRP A 123 -3.59 1.42 -14.92
C TRP A 123 -2.12 1.49 -14.57
N MET A 124 -1.81 1.25 -13.30
CA MET A 124 -0.46 1.37 -12.79
C MET A 124 0.44 0.25 -13.29
N TYR A 125 -0.06 -0.98 -13.44
CA TYR A 125 0.77 -2.09 -13.91
C TYR A 125 1.24 -1.93 -15.36
N PRO A 126 0.39 -1.58 -16.35
CA PRO A 126 0.86 -1.21 -17.68
C PRO A 126 1.82 -0.02 -17.68
N ALA A 127 1.54 1.02 -16.88
CA ALA A 127 2.42 2.18 -16.76
C ALA A 127 3.82 1.77 -16.23
N LEU A 128 3.87 0.89 -15.22
CA LEU A 128 5.13 0.39 -14.65
C LEU A 128 5.96 -0.40 -15.67
N LYS A 129 5.32 -1.19 -16.55
CA LYS A 129 6.01 -1.87 -17.66
C LYS A 129 6.61 -0.87 -18.66
N ASN A 130 5.82 0.13 -19.07
CA ASN A 130 6.30 1.19 -19.98
C ASN A 130 7.45 1.99 -19.34
N LEU A 131 7.37 2.27 -18.04
CA LEU A 131 8.46 2.89 -17.28
C LEU A 131 9.72 2.03 -17.28
N LYS A 132 9.60 0.72 -17.05
CA LYS A 132 10.73 -0.21 -17.03
C LYS A 132 11.38 -0.31 -18.41
N GLU A 133 10.58 -0.45 -19.47
CA GLU A 133 11.03 -0.49 -20.86
C GLU A 133 11.73 0.80 -21.29
N SER A 134 11.29 1.96 -20.78
CA SER A 134 11.93 3.24 -21.10
C SER A 134 13.39 3.32 -20.63
N GLY A 135 13.74 2.62 -19.54
CA GLY A 135 15.06 2.67 -18.91
C GLY A 135 15.43 4.02 -18.29
N GLN A 136 14.51 5.00 -18.22
CA GLN A 136 14.83 6.40 -17.89
C GLN A 136 14.84 6.75 -16.39
N PHE A 137 14.43 5.83 -15.52
CA PHE A 137 14.30 6.09 -14.09
C PHE A 137 14.75 4.87 -13.31
N ILE A 138 15.28 5.04 -12.10
CA ILE A 138 15.33 3.94 -11.13
C ILE A 138 13.90 3.69 -10.66
N LEU A 139 13.40 2.47 -10.85
CA LEU A 139 12.11 2.06 -10.32
C LEU A 139 12.33 1.41 -8.97
N ALA A 140 11.80 2.03 -7.92
CA ALA A 140 11.91 1.53 -6.56
C ALA A 140 10.52 1.26 -5.95
N ALA A 141 10.45 0.31 -5.03
CA ALA A 141 9.24 0.02 -4.26
C ALA A 141 9.49 0.21 -2.76
N LEU A 142 8.50 0.77 -2.07
CA LEU A 142 8.48 0.94 -0.62
C LEU A 142 7.11 0.55 -0.06
N SER A 143 7.00 -0.68 0.45
CA SER A 143 5.72 -1.28 0.84
C SER A 143 5.73 -1.73 2.29
N ASN A 144 4.61 -1.48 2.97
CA ASN A 144 4.26 -2.27 4.14
C ASN A 144 3.80 -3.65 3.64
N THR A 145 4.48 -4.72 4.04
CA THR A 145 4.27 -6.09 3.50
C THR A 145 4.21 -7.09 4.64
N VAL A 146 3.83 -8.33 4.33
CA VAL A 146 3.87 -9.47 5.26
C VAL A 146 4.73 -10.60 4.68
N ILE A 147 5.19 -11.52 5.52
CA ILE A 147 5.89 -12.75 5.10
C ILE A 147 4.90 -13.92 5.18
N PHE A 148 4.62 -14.53 4.04
CA PHE A 148 3.75 -15.71 3.97
C PHE A 148 4.56 -16.98 4.27
N PRO A 149 4.11 -17.84 5.20
CA PRO A 149 4.83 -19.06 5.56
C PRO A 149 4.71 -20.13 4.45
N PRO A 150 5.66 -21.08 4.35
CA PRO A 150 5.55 -22.21 3.45
C PRO A 150 4.21 -22.94 3.59
N GLY A 151 3.57 -23.26 2.46
CA GLY A 151 2.24 -23.87 2.41
C GLY A 151 1.07 -22.88 2.40
N HIS A 152 1.30 -21.59 2.64
CA HIS A 152 0.28 -20.56 2.42
C HIS A 152 0.02 -20.34 0.91
N LYS A 153 -1.22 -20.07 0.51
CA LYS A 153 -1.61 -19.93 -0.92
C LYS A 153 -0.88 -18.81 -1.68
N LEU A 154 -0.41 -17.79 -0.95
CA LEU A 154 0.35 -16.64 -1.46
C LEU A 154 1.86 -16.73 -1.14
N HIS A 155 2.32 -17.89 -0.66
CA HIS A 155 3.74 -18.11 -0.45
C HIS A 155 4.45 -18.22 -1.79
N VAL A 156 5.56 -17.51 -1.91
CA VAL A 156 6.50 -17.61 -3.02
C VAL A 156 7.87 -17.93 -2.44
N GLU A 157 8.59 -18.87 -3.05
CA GLU A 157 9.89 -19.33 -2.56
C GLU A 157 10.93 -18.21 -2.65
N ASN A 158 11.03 -17.56 -3.82
CA ASN A 158 11.78 -16.32 -3.95
C ASN A 158 10.81 -15.14 -3.97
N PHE A 159 10.98 -14.22 -3.03
CA PHE A 159 10.13 -13.04 -2.88
C PHE A 159 10.03 -12.20 -4.17
N PHE A 160 11.07 -12.20 -5.01
CA PHE A 160 11.15 -11.41 -6.24
C PHE A 160 10.53 -12.05 -7.49
N ASP A 161 10.06 -13.30 -7.41
CA ASP A 161 9.49 -14.02 -8.57
C ASP A 161 8.09 -13.52 -8.97
N GLU A 162 7.49 -12.64 -8.16
CA GLU A 162 6.19 -12.02 -8.47
C GLU A 162 6.29 -11.01 -9.63
N PRO A 163 5.40 -11.05 -10.65
CA PRO A 163 5.49 -10.23 -11.86
C PRO A 163 5.57 -8.71 -11.61
N VAL A 164 4.94 -8.21 -10.54
CA VAL A 164 5.01 -6.80 -10.16
C VAL A 164 6.36 -6.48 -9.54
N ARG A 165 6.88 -7.34 -8.65
CA ARG A 165 8.13 -7.11 -7.92
C ARG A 165 9.34 -7.16 -8.84
N ALA A 166 9.31 -8.01 -9.86
CA ALA A 166 10.36 -8.15 -10.85
C ALA A 166 10.61 -6.88 -11.70
N LEU A 167 9.68 -5.91 -11.70
CA LEU A 167 9.83 -4.65 -12.44
C LEU A 167 10.75 -3.66 -11.72
N PHE A 168 10.94 -3.79 -10.42
CA PHE A 168 11.69 -2.83 -9.62
C PHE A 168 13.19 -3.11 -9.62
N ASP A 169 13.98 -2.04 -9.71
CA ASP A 169 15.43 -2.06 -9.52
C ASP A 169 15.80 -2.16 -8.03
N VAL A 170 14.95 -1.61 -7.15
CA VAL A 170 15.09 -1.64 -5.68
C VAL A 170 13.74 -1.96 -5.04
N PHE A 171 13.70 -2.88 -4.06
CA PHE A 171 12.47 -3.20 -3.34
C PHE A 171 12.72 -3.20 -1.83
N VAL A 172 12.01 -2.34 -1.10
CA VAL A 172 12.06 -2.27 0.36
C VAL A 172 10.76 -2.80 0.94
N SER A 173 10.87 -3.93 1.63
CA SER A 173 9.77 -4.63 2.30
C SER A 173 9.86 -4.41 3.81
N SER A 174 8.79 -3.86 4.41
CA SER A 174 8.76 -3.56 5.85
C SER A 174 9.00 -4.79 6.73
N ALA A 175 8.46 -5.95 6.33
CA ALA A 175 8.58 -7.18 7.13
C ALA A 175 9.98 -7.78 7.11
N HIS A 176 10.77 -7.49 6.06
CA HIS A 176 12.14 -7.96 5.97
C HIS A 176 13.13 -7.00 6.63
N VAL A 177 12.83 -5.69 6.66
CA VAL A 177 13.72 -4.68 7.24
C VAL A 177 13.35 -4.28 8.68
N GLY A 178 12.17 -4.68 9.17
CA GLY A 178 11.72 -4.41 10.54
C GLY A 178 11.19 -2.99 10.78
N ILE A 179 10.93 -2.22 9.72
CA ILE A 179 10.50 -0.82 9.79
C ILE A 179 9.31 -0.63 8.85
N ARG A 180 8.25 0.04 9.30
CA ARG A 180 7.04 0.29 8.49
C ARG A 180 6.86 1.77 8.21
N LYS A 181 6.22 2.10 7.09
CA LYS A 181 5.64 3.44 6.89
C LYS A 181 4.55 3.67 7.95
N PRO A 182 4.40 4.89 8.50
CA PRO A 182 5.11 6.12 8.16
C PRO A 182 6.30 6.43 9.10
N ASP A 183 7.05 5.45 9.61
CA ASP A 183 8.27 5.74 10.39
C ASP A 183 9.29 6.49 9.50
N PRO A 184 9.83 7.66 9.92
CA PRO A 184 10.84 8.40 9.17
C PRO A 184 12.02 7.55 8.71
N LYS A 185 12.44 6.58 9.53
CA LYS A 185 13.57 5.68 9.23
C LYS A 185 13.32 4.83 7.99
N MET A 186 12.06 4.52 7.68
CA MET A 186 11.70 3.71 6.52
C MET A 186 12.02 4.43 5.20
N TYR A 187 11.76 5.73 5.13
CA TYR A 187 12.06 6.57 3.97
C TYR A 187 13.57 6.82 3.83
N GLN A 188 14.25 7.04 4.96
CA GLN A 188 15.70 7.21 5.01
C GLN A 188 16.41 5.93 4.53
N PHE A 189 15.94 4.77 5.00
CA PHE A 189 16.43 3.47 4.56
C PHE A 189 16.20 3.28 3.05
N ALA A 190 15.00 3.60 2.54
CA ALA A 190 14.71 3.51 1.12
C ALA A 190 15.66 4.37 0.27
N LEU A 191 15.91 5.61 0.66
CA LEU A 191 16.84 6.50 -0.03
C LEU A 191 18.28 5.95 -0.01
N THR A 192 18.72 5.36 1.11
CA THR A 192 20.01 4.67 1.19
C THR A 192 20.09 3.51 0.20
N GLN A 193 19.08 2.63 0.14
CA GLN A 193 19.07 1.50 -0.79
C GLN A 193 19.07 1.96 -2.27
N ILE A 194 18.35 3.04 -2.58
CA ILE A 194 18.36 3.65 -3.91
C ILE A 194 19.76 4.18 -4.27
N ARG A 195 20.43 4.86 -3.34
CA ARG A 195 21.80 5.37 -3.53
C ARG A 195 22.80 4.24 -3.71
N GLU A 196 22.69 3.17 -2.93
CA GLU A 196 23.54 1.98 -3.08
C GLU A 196 23.35 1.31 -4.45
N HIS A 197 22.12 1.22 -4.93
CA HIS A 197 21.83 0.74 -6.29
C HIS A 197 22.49 1.64 -7.35
N ALA A 198 22.28 2.95 -7.26
CA ALA A 198 22.86 3.91 -8.19
C ALA A 198 24.39 3.82 -8.21
N GLU A 199 25.02 3.79 -7.04
CA GLU A 199 26.49 3.68 -6.89
C GLU A 199 27.04 2.37 -7.49
N THR A 200 26.34 1.25 -7.28
CA THR A 200 26.73 -0.07 -7.80
C THR A 200 26.71 -0.11 -9.33
N PHE A 201 25.71 0.53 -9.93
CA PHE A 201 25.41 0.39 -11.35
C PHE A 201 25.73 1.64 -12.19
N LYS A 202 26.32 2.69 -11.60
CA LYS A 202 26.66 3.95 -12.28
C LYS A 202 27.57 3.79 -13.51
N TRP A 203 28.37 2.72 -13.56
CA TRP A 203 29.28 2.44 -14.66
C TRP A 203 28.61 1.83 -15.90
N LEU A 204 27.36 1.35 -15.77
CA LEU A 204 26.60 0.82 -16.90
C LEU A 204 26.10 1.98 -17.79
N PRO A 205 25.82 1.72 -19.08
CA PRO A 205 25.33 2.77 -19.99
C PRO A 205 24.08 3.51 -19.48
N ARG A 206 23.16 2.79 -18.81
CA ARG A 206 21.97 3.38 -18.18
C ARG A 206 22.36 4.28 -17.00
N GLY A 207 23.30 3.86 -16.15
CA GLY A 207 23.75 4.64 -15.00
C GLY A 207 24.48 5.92 -15.40
N GLN A 208 25.35 5.84 -16.40
CA GLN A 208 26.03 7.00 -16.97
C GLN A 208 25.05 7.96 -17.65
N GLY A 209 24.11 7.41 -18.45
CA GLY A 209 23.09 8.22 -19.14
C GLY A 209 22.11 8.92 -18.21
N LEU A 210 21.98 8.46 -16.96
CA LEU A 210 21.11 9.04 -15.94
C LEU A 210 21.86 9.81 -14.85
N GLY A 211 23.18 10.00 -14.98
CA GLY A 211 24.00 10.77 -14.04
C GLY A 211 23.96 10.20 -12.62
N TRP A 212 24.05 8.87 -12.47
CA TRP A 212 24.05 8.22 -11.15
C TRP A 212 25.33 8.48 -10.34
N ASP A 213 26.41 8.89 -11.01
CA ASP A 213 27.67 9.32 -10.39
C ASP A 213 27.59 10.70 -9.72
N GLU A 214 26.62 11.53 -10.09
CA GLU A 214 26.32 12.81 -9.44
C GLU A 214 25.62 12.64 -8.07
N GLY A 215 25.14 11.43 -7.77
CA GLY A 215 24.33 11.13 -6.60
C GLY A 215 22.83 11.34 -6.83
N ILE A 216 22.07 10.92 -5.82
CA ILE A 216 20.61 11.00 -5.77
C ILE A 216 20.21 11.67 -4.46
N ASP A 217 19.48 12.77 -4.57
CA ASP A 217 18.92 13.49 -3.43
C ASP A 217 17.44 13.18 -3.22
N ALA A 218 16.91 13.55 -2.06
CA ALA A 218 15.49 13.33 -1.73
C ALA A 218 14.55 13.99 -2.76
N GLY A 219 14.92 15.16 -3.29
CA GLY A 219 14.15 15.87 -4.31
C GLY A 219 14.08 15.14 -5.67
N ASP A 220 15.00 14.22 -5.93
CA ASP A 220 15.02 13.41 -7.16
C ASP A 220 13.99 12.29 -7.14
N VAL A 221 13.39 12.01 -5.97
CA VAL A 221 12.42 10.94 -5.76
C VAL A 221 11.00 11.49 -5.86
N VAL A 222 10.19 10.86 -6.72
CA VAL A 222 8.73 11.00 -6.72
C VAL A 222 8.13 9.74 -6.11
N PHE A 223 7.47 9.88 -4.96
CA PHE A 223 6.84 8.79 -4.23
C PHE A 223 5.32 8.72 -4.46
N LEU A 224 4.83 7.54 -4.81
CA LEU A 224 3.43 7.23 -5.05
C LEU A 224 2.89 6.34 -3.94
N ASP A 225 1.80 6.76 -3.29
CA ASP A 225 1.15 6.02 -2.20
C ASP A 225 -0.33 6.40 -2.16
N ASP A 226 -1.19 5.48 -1.74
CA ASP A 226 -2.63 5.74 -1.57
C ASP A 226 -2.97 6.31 -0.18
N ILE A 227 -2.07 6.15 0.79
CA ILE A 227 -2.25 6.59 2.18
C ILE A 227 -1.62 7.98 2.40
N GLY A 228 -2.47 8.94 2.77
CA GLY A 228 -2.07 10.33 2.96
C GLY A 228 -1.02 10.57 4.06
N GLU A 229 -1.03 9.77 5.13
CA GLU A 229 -0.02 9.87 6.20
C GLU A 229 1.37 9.45 5.74
N ASN A 230 1.46 8.42 4.89
CA ASN A 230 2.72 7.99 4.29
C ASN A 230 3.30 9.12 3.42
N LEU A 231 2.48 9.69 2.54
CA LEU A 231 2.89 10.83 1.71
C LEU A 231 3.26 12.07 2.52
N LYS A 232 2.58 12.30 3.65
CA LYS A 232 2.90 13.41 4.56
C LYS A 232 4.29 13.26 5.14
N GLU A 233 4.67 12.05 5.56
CA GLU A 233 6.02 11.79 6.04
C GLU A 233 7.05 11.88 4.91
N ALA A 234 6.78 11.29 3.74
CA ALA A 234 7.66 11.38 2.56
C ALA A 234 8.02 12.82 2.20
N ARG A 235 7.04 13.75 2.23
CA ARG A 235 7.28 15.18 2.01
C ARG A 235 8.21 15.81 3.06
N LYS A 236 8.10 15.40 4.34
CA LYS A 236 9.03 15.87 5.38
C LYS A 236 10.46 15.39 5.15
N GLN A 237 10.62 14.23 4.51
CA GLN A 237 11.91 13.67 4.13
C GLN A 237 12.46 14.28 2.83
N GLY A 238 11.72 15.20 2.18
CA GLY A 238 12.14 15.91 0.97
C GLY A 238 11.70 15.26 -0.34
N PHE A 239 10.91 14.18 -0.29
CA PHE A 239 10.40 13.53 -1.51
C PHE A 239 9.29 14.37 -2.14
N ARG A 240 9.26 14.39 -3.47
CA ARG A 240 8.05 14.75 -4.21
C ARG A 240 7.03 13.61 -4.08
N THR A 241 5.75 13.92 -4.17
CA THR A 241 4.70 12.94 -3.90
C THR A 241 3.53 13.04 -4.87
N ILE A 242 3.04 11.90 -5.33
CA ILE A 242 1.77 11.77 -6.07
C ILE A 242 0.84 10.93 -5.21
N LYS A 243 -0.39 11.42 -5.00
CA LYS A 243 -1.40 10.65 -4.27
C LYS A 243 -2.17 9.75 -5.24
N VAL A 244 -2.20 8.46 -4.96
CA VAL A 244 -3.05 7.53 -5.70
C VAL A 244 -4.41 7.49 -5.04
N ASN A 245 -5.39 8.15 -5.67
CA ASN A 245 -6.77 8.10 -5.17
C ASN A 245 -7.36 6.72 -5.44
N LEU A 246 -7.92 6.09 -4.40
CA LEU A 246 -8.54 4.77 -4.51
C LEU A 246 -9.58 4.74 -5.64
N GLY A 247 -9.45 3.73 -6.52
CA GLY A 247 -10.31 3.57 -7.69
C GLY A 247 -10.07 4.57 -8.82
N ARG A 248 -9.09 5.47 -8.68
CA ARG A 248 -8.74 6.51 -9.67
C ARG A 248 -7.24 6.49 -9.99
N ALA A 249 -6.63 5.32 -10.04
CA ALA A 249 -5.21 5.15 -10.34
C ALA A 249 -4.79 5.81 -11.67
N PHE A 250 -5.71 5.94 -12.64
CA PHE A 250 -5.48 6.67 -13.89
C PHE A 250 -5.09 8.14 -13.68
N GLU A 251 -5.54 8.81 -12.62
CA GLU A 251 -5.14 10.19 -12.31
C GLU A 251 -3.67 10.26 -11.90
N ALA A 252 -3.20 9.27 -11.13
CA ALA A 252 -1.80 9.16 -10.77
C ALA A 252 -0.93 8.81 -11.99
N VAL A 253 -1.44 8.01 -12.92
CA VAL A 253 -0.77 7.76 -14.20
C VAL A 253 -0.69 9.02 -15.05
N ASP A 254 -1.76 9.82 -15.15
CA ASP A 254 -1.74 11.11 -15.85
C ASP A 254 -0.70 12.07 -15.24
N GLU A 255 -0.58 12.09 -13.91
CA GLU A 255 0.46 12.87 -13.23
C GLU A 255 1.87 12.31 -13.49
N LEU A 256 2.03 10.98 -13.53
CA LEU A 256 3.27 10.34 -13.95
C LEU A 256 3.67 10.73 -15.38
N GLU A 257 2.74 10.74 -16.34
CA GLU A 257 3.00 11.19 -17.71
C GLU A 257 3.51 12.64 -17.72
N ARG A 258 2.90 13.52 -16.93
CA ARG A 258 3.32 14.92 -16.80
C ARG A 258 4.75 15.06 -16.26
N VAL A 259 5.10 14.35 -15.19
CA VAL A 259 6.43 14.48 -14.55
C VAL A 259 7.53 13.74 -15.30
N THR A 260 7.18 12.69 -16.05
CA THR A 260 8.15 11.87 -16.80
C THR A 260 8.32 12.32 -18.25
N GLY A 261 7.30 12.95 -18.83
CA GLY A 261 7.20 13.25 -20.27
C GLY A 261 6.95 12.01 -21.14
N LEU A 262 6.60 10.86 -20.53
CA LEU A 262 6.32 9.62 -21.24
C LEU A 262 4.83 9.42 -21.46
N LYS A 263 4.49 8.68 -22.51
CA LYS A 263 3.15 8.08 -22.65
C LYS A 263 3.14 6.77 -21.87
N LEU A 264 2.39 6.72 -20.80
CA LEU A 264 2.32 5.60 -19.85
C LEU A 264 0.95 4.94 -19.85
N ALA A 265 -0.12 5.71 -20.06
CA ALA A 265 -1.47 5.19 -20.14
C ALA A 265 -1.66 4.37 -21.43
N GLY A 266 -2.30 3.20 -21.28
CA GLY A 266 -2.84 2.44 -22.40
C GLY A 266 -4.21 3.00 -22.84
N ASP A 267 -4.94 2.21 -23.62
CA ASP A 267 -6.28 2.59 -24.14
C ASP A 267 -7.44 2.21 -23.19
N HIS A 268 -7.14 1.99 -21.91
CA HIS A 268 -8.16 1.63 -20.92
C HIS A 268 -9.17 2.78 -20.73
N PRO A 269 -10.45 2.50 -20.43
CA PRO A 269 -11.44 3.54 -20.22
C PRO A 269 -11.27 4.18 -18.85
N LYS A 270 -10.99 5.48 -18.78
CA LYS A 270 -10.80 6.29 -17.55
C LYS A 270 -12.08 6.40 -16.70
N ILE A 271 -12.50 5.28 -16.12
CA ILE A 271 -13.71 5.15 -15.32
C ILE A 271 -13.30 4.97 -13.86
N PRO A 272 -13.72 5.87 -12.96
CA PRO A 272 -13.54 5.67 -11.52
C PRO A 272 -14.17 4.36 -11.04
N VAL A 273 -13.42 3.59 -10.25
CA VAL A 273 -13.97 2.46 -9.49
C VAL A 273 -14.52 3.02 -8.18
N GLU A 274 -15.83 3.16 -8.11
CA GLU A 274 -16.51 3.64 -6.90
C GLU A 274 -16.82 2.47 -5.96
N PRO A 275 -16.76 2.69 -4.63
CA PRO A 275 -17.19 1.69 -3.67
C PRO A 275 -18.65 1.31 -3.87
N LYS A 276 -18.92 0.01 -3.96
CA LYS A 276 -20.28 -0.51 -4.14
C LYS A 276 -20.92 -0.77 -2.79
N TYR A 277 -21.83 0.10 -2.37
CA TYR A 277 -22.64 -0.07 -1.17
C TYR A 277 -23.90 -0.88 -1.49
N HIS A 278 -23.76 -2.19 -1.65
CA HIS A 278 -24.90 -3.11 -1.76
C HIS A 278 -25.25 -3.73 -0.40
N GLN A 279 -26.50 -4.16 -0.20
CA GLN A 279 -26.84 -5.04 0.93
C GLN A 279 -26.18 -6.40 0.70
N ALA A 280 -25.00 -6.61 1.27
CA ALA A 280 -24.36 -7.92 1.27
C ALA A 280 -25.18 -8.86 2.17
N LYS A 281 -25.51 -10.05 1.67
CA LYS A 281 -26.09 -11.10 2.53
C LYS A 281 -25.01 -11.55 3.49
N ALA A 282 -25.34 -11.65 4.78
CA ALA A 282 -24.45 -12.24 5.78
C ALA A 282 -23.92 -13.59 5.26
N LYS A 283 -22.60 -13.78 5.33
CA LYS A 283 -22.05 -15.13 5.17
C LYS A 283 -22.52 -15.94 6.39
N MET A 284 -23.29 -17.00 6.13
CA MET A 284 -23.52 -18.07 7.10
C MET A 284 -22.23 -18.86 7.31
#